data_AF-A0A8C3IVP2-F1
#
_entry.id   AF-A0A8C3IVP2-F1
#
_cell.length_a   1.000
_cell.length_b   1.000
_cell.length_c   1.000
_cell.angle_alpha   90.00
_cell.angle_beta   90.00
_cell.angle_gamma   90.00
#
_symmetry.space_group_name_H-M   'P 1'
#
loop_
_entity.id
_entity.type
_entity.pdbx_description
1 polymer ?
#
loop_
_entity_poly.entity_id
_entity_poly.type
_entity_poly.pdbx_seq_one_letter_code
_entity_poly.pdbx_strand_id
1 'polypeptide(L)'
;MERCVPVVSGALLQDGLLQKHLQAIQIPDIVSGGGLLGSFISITGLEVVNVQLPTVSVTLLPGIGGQLTFATKLEIDGDLLLSGLIHISVDVNLNAKVRVTDYSAGVSQVVIEDCQSLLGPFDIRLLSGLLPISVNGLVSSTLTTTLPSLLCPVVNNIVTLVNVQLLGTLNALVPLGAVGKIQYQLASLPLITELHVGLDLNTVIHQVGGGNISLPGSAVPVALPALQGNVLNLGLSQAFLNAALSLLVQIQPQTFISTLDVFSGATQLMDAIVALIPAGCPNCSVVSPLNIKITALGPPLITLEANKATVKLSVTIQVFTKYSDGTIQTLLALKAVSMAVQSSNWYSLHPAD
;
A
#
# COMPACT_ATOMS: atom_id res chain seq x y z
N MET A 1 5.32 -18.13 9.59
CA MET A 1 6.27 -17.18 10.21
C MET A 1 7.06 -16.38 9.16
N GLU A 2 6.47 -16.04 7.99
CA GLU A 2 7.25 -15.55 6.82
C GLU A 2 6.54 -14.48 5.94
N ARG A 3 5.63 -13.66 6.49
CA ARG A 3 4.61 -13.01 5.64
C ARG A 3 4.66 -11.49 5.50
N CYS A 4 5.69 -10.81 6.00
CA CYS A 4 6.02 -9.43 5.60
C CYS A 4 7.29 -9.36 4.72
N VAL A 5 7.96 -10.49 4.54
CA VAL A 5 9.27 -10.62 3.88
C VAL A 5 9.21 -10.22 2.39
N PRO A 6 8.25 -10.64 1.54
CA PRO A 6 8.39 -10.50 0.08
C PRO A 6 8.46 -9.07 -0.45
N VAL A 7 7.78 -8.10 0.18
CA VAL A 7 7.74 -6.70 -0.28
C VAL A 7 9.01 -5.97 0.11
N VAL A 8 9.46 -6.16 1.36
CA VAL A 8 10.70 -5.57 1.86
C VAL A 8 11.90 -6.28 1.26
N SER A 9 11.91 -7.60 1.20
CA SER A 9 12.97 -8.38 0.54
C SER A 9 12.99 -8.11 -0.96
N GLY A 10 11.84 -7.90 -1.61
CA GLY A 10 11.75 -7.50 -3.02
C GLY A 10 12.42 -6.15 -3.27
N ALA A 11 12.04 -5.11 -2.53
CA ALA A 11 12.65 -3.78 -2.70
C ALA A 11 14.14 -3.74 -2.31
N LEU A 12 14.56 -4.54 -1.32
CA LEU A 12 15.94 -4.57 -0.85
C LEU A 12 16.88 -5.44 -1.70
N LEU A 13 16.36 -6.52 -2.28
CA LEU A 13 17.15 -7.50 -3.04
C LEU A 13 17.03 -7.33 -4.56
N GLN A 14 15.90 -6.84 -5.11
CA GLN A 14 15.71 -6.83 -6.56
C GLN A 14 16.70 -5.95 -7.32
N ASP A 15 17.25 -4.90 -6.69
CA ASP A 15 18.23 -4.01 -7.34
C ASP A 15 19.69 -4.27 -6.90
N GLY A 16 19.92 -5.32 -6.09
CA GLY A 16 21.22 -5.60 -5.48
C GLY A 16 21.72 -4.45 -4.60
N LEU A 17 20.81 -3.63 -4.05
CA LEU A 17 21.16 -2.39 -3.38
C LEU A 17 22.00 -2.62 -2.12
N LEU A 18 21.62 -3.61 -1.32
CA LEU A 18 22.41 -4.04 -0.16
C LEU A 18 23.79 -4.54 -0.60
N GLN A 19 23.87 -5.37 -1.65
CA GLN A 19 25.12 -5.87 -2.17
C GLN A 19 26.05 -4.74 -2.62
N LYS A 20 25.55 -3.75 -3.36
CA LYS A 20 26.30 -2.58 -3.82
C LYS A 20 26.85 -1.76 -2.64
N HIS A 21 26.04 -1.54 -1.60
CA HIS A 21 26.49 -0.78 -0.43
C HIS A 21 27.50 -1.56 0.41
N LEU A 22 27.39 -2.88 0.49
CA LEU A 22 28.38 -3.74 1.16
C LEU A 22 29.71 -3.77 0.40
N GLN A 23 29.68 -3.83 -0.94
CA GLN A 23 30.87 -3.77 -1.78
C GLN A 23 31.59 -2.42 -1.70
N ALA A 24 30.84 -1.33 -1.50
CA ALA A 24 31.39 0.01 -1.37
C ALA A 24 32.01 0.31 0.01
N ILE A 25 32.05 -0.67 0.94
CA ILE A 25 32.66 -0.48 2.26
C ILE A 25 34.17 -0.26 2.10
N GLN A 26 34.67 0.83 2.67
CA GLN A 26 36.09 1.10 2.74
C GLN A 26 36.67 0.49 4.02
N ILE A 27 37.44 -0.58 3.88
CA ILE A 27 38.11 -1.23 5.00
C ILE A 27 39.48 -0.55 5.18
N PRO A 28 39.81 -0.02 6.37
CA PRO A 28 41.09 0.61 6.62
C PRO A 28 42.23 -0.41 6.58
N ASP A 29 43.41 0.05 6.18
CA ASP A 29 44.62 -0.76 6.16
C ASP A 29 44.96 -1.30 7.55
N ILE A 30 45.49 -2.52 7.59
CA ILE A 30 45.90 -3.18 8.83
C ILE A 30 47.42 -3.07 8.94
N VAL A 31 47.89 -2.31 9.93
CA VAL A 31 49.33 -2.11 10.17
C VAL A 31 49.66 -2.52 11.60
N SER A 32 50.71 -3.35 11.76
CA SER A 32 51.26 -3.73 13.05
C SER A 32 52.72 -3.27 13.15
N GLY A 33 53.00 -2.44 14.16
CA GLY A 33 54.35 -1.96 14.46
C GLY A 33 55.19 -3.06 15.11
N GLY A 34 56.30 -3.43 14.48
CA GLY A 34 57.24 -4.42 15.00
C GLY A 34 57.91 -3.94 16.28
N GLY A 35 57.60 -4.60 17.41
CA GLY A 35 58.39 -4.48 18.64
C GLY A 35 59.73 -5.22 18.53
N LEU A 36 60.47 -5.34 19.65
CA LEU A 36 61.84 -5.89 19.73
C LEU A 36 62.05 -7.28 19.08
N LEU A 37 60.98 -8.05 18.83
CA LEU A 37 60.99 -9.39 18.22
C LEU A 37 59.87 -9.60 17.16
N GLY A 38 59.12 -8.55 16.79
CA GLY A 38 57.96 -8.67 15.91
C GLY A 38 58.23 -8.24 14.46
N SER A 39 57.76 -9.00 13.48
CA SER A 39 57.79 -8.61 12.06
C SER A 39 56.82 -7.43 11.81
N PHE A 40 57.23 -6.45 11.01
CA PHE A 40 56.33 -5.43 10.50
C PHE A 40 55.32 -6.09 9.55
N ILE A 41 54.03 -5.96 9.85
CA ILE A 41 52.95 -6.47 9.01
C ILE A 41 52.14 -5.28 8.52
N SER A 42 51.97 -5.17 7.21
CA SER A 42 51.14 -4.17 6.57
C SER A 42 50.29 -4.83 5.51
N ILE A 43 48.98 -4.70 5.66
CA ILE A 43 47.99 -5.17 4.69
C ILE A 43 47.24 -3.94 4.21
N THR A 44 47.30 -3.72 2.90
CA THR A 44 46.73 -2.53 2.27
C THR A 44 45.74 -2.89 1.18
N GLY A 45 44.85 -1.96 0.84
CA GLY A 45 43.91 -2.15 -0.27
C GLY A 45 42.86 -3.23 0.01
N LEU A 46 42.40 -3.29 1.25
CA LEU A 46 41.34 -4.20 1.66
C LEU A 46 40.01 -3.79 1.02
N GLU A 47 39.47 -4.64 0.16
CA GLU A 47 38.23 -4.38 -0.58
C GLU A 47 37.31 -5.60 -0.57
N VAL A 48 36.00 -5.36 -0.41
CA VAL A 48 34.97 -6.40 -0.53
C VAL A 48 34.75 -6.73 -2.01
N VAL A 49 35.45 -7.74 -2.50
CA VAL A 49 35.40 -8.15 -3.92
C VAL A 49 34.14 -8.94 -4.27
N ASN A 50 33.56 -9.65 -3.30
CA ASN A 50 32.33 -10.40 -3.52
C ASN A 50 31.48 -10.46 -2.26
N VAL A 51 30.17 -10.48 -2.49
CA VAL A 51 29.15 -10.62 -1.44
C VAL A 51 28.21 -11.72 -1.91
N GLN A 52 28.18 -12.84 -1.20
CA GLN A 52 27.23 -13.90 -1.51
C GLN A 52 25.80 -13.41 -1.25
N LEU A 53 24.84 -13.94 -2.01
CA LEU A 53 23.47 -13.44 -2.03
C LEU A 53 22.93 -13.29 -0.59
N PRO A 54 22.70 -12.06 -0.11
CA PRO A 54 22.29 -11.84 1.27
C PRO A 54 20.88 -12.39 1.47
N THR A 55 20.69 -13.21 2.50
CA THR A 55 19.37 -13.63 2.95
C THR A 55 18.82 -12.55 3.87
N VAL A 56 17.61 -12.04 3.56
CA VAL A 56 16.96 -10.98 4.34
C VAL A 56 15.66 -11.52 4.92
N SER A 57 15.50 -11.37 6.23
CA SER A 57 14.26 -11.67 6.92
C SER A 57 13.81 -10.52 7.79
N VAL A 58 12.49 -10.45 8.01
CA VAL A 58 11.86 -9.41 8.83
C VAL A 58 10.92 -10.10 9.81
N THR A 59 11.17 -9.87 11.09
CA THR A 59 10.30 -10.33 12.18
C THR A 59 9.57 -9.12 12.75
N LEU A 60 8.25 -9.20 12.86
CA LEU A 60 7.46 -8.12 13.44
C LEU A 60 7.49 -8.21 14.96
N LEU A 61 7.73 -7.08 15.63
CA LEU A 61 7.78 -6.96 17.07
C LEU A 61 6.57 -6.12 17.53
N PRO A 62 5.53 -6.73 18.12
CA PRO A 62 4.29 -6.05 18.49
C PRO A 62 4.53 -4.77 19.29
N GLY A 63 3.86 -3.68 18.91
CA GLY A 63 3.90 -2.40 19.62
C GLY A 63 5.24 -1.64 19.57
N ILE A 64 6.30 -2.22 19.00
CA ILE A 64 7.64 -1.64 18.96
C ILE A 64 8.09 -1.38 17.53
N GLY A 65 7.89 -2.33 16.60
CA GLY A 65 8.45 -2.21 15.26
C GLY A 65 8.77 -3.57 14.65
N GLY A 66 10.03 -3.79 14.30
CA GLY A 66 10.48 -5.05 13.73
C GLY A 66 11.95 -5.31 13.97
N GLN A 67 12.39 -6.48 13.53
CA GLN A 67 13.77 -6.90 13.53
C GLN A 67 14.13 -7.31 12.10
N LEU A 68 15.12 -6.62 11.55
CA LEU A 68 15.70 -6.92 10.25
C LEU A 68 16.91 -7.82 10.49
N THR A 69 16.97 -8.96 9.81
CA THR A 69 18.11 -9.86 9.86
C THR A 69 18.67 -10.06 8.46
N PHE A 70 19.98 -9.85 8.32
CA PHE A 70 20.71 -10.02 7.07
C PHE A 70 21.83 -11.03 7.30
N ALA A 71 21.78 -12.16 6.61
CA ALA A 71 22.84 -13.16 6.62
C ALA A 71 23.53 -13.20 5.26
N THR A 72 24.84 -13.02 5.23
CA THR A 72 25.65 -13.00 4.00
C THR A 72 27.05 -13.50 4.27
N LYS A 73 27.82 -13.74 3.20
CA LYS A 73 29.24 -14.05 3.26
C LYS A 73 30.01 -13.02 2.46
N LEU A 74 31.00 -12.41 3.09
CA LEU A 74 31.89 -11.43 2.48
C LEU A 74 33.18 -12.11 2.07
N GLU A 75 33.61 -11.82 0.84
CA GLU A 75 34.94 -12.15 0.34
C GLU A 75 35.71 -10.83 0.17
N ILE A 76 36.85 -10.72 0.84
CA ILE A 76 37.67 -9.52 0.92
C ILE A 76 39.06 -9.85 0.40
N ASP A 77 39.56 -9.06 -0.54
CA ASP A 77 40.94 -9.15 -1.01
C ASP A 77 41.77 -7.99 -0.46
N GLY A 78 43.08 -8.22 -0.35
CA GLY A 78 44.05 -7.17 -0.03
C GLY A 78 45.47 -7.57 -0.42
N ASP A 79 46.41 -6.67 -0.20
CA ASP A 79 47.84 -6.91 -0.46
C ASP A 79 48.62 -6.95 0.87
N LEU A 80 49.24 -8.09 1.17
CA LEU A 80 50.13 -8.25 2.30
C LEU A 80 51.56 -7.93 1.85
N LEU A 81 52.11 -6.84 2.39
CA LEU A 81 53.44 -6.35 2.07
C LEU A 81 54.48 -7.49 2.19
N LEU A 82 55.29 -7.65 1.14
CA LEU A 82 56.36 -8.66 0.99
C LEU A 82 55.88 -10.12 0.80
N SER A 83 54.59 -10.43 0.93
CA SER A 83 54.08 -11.82 0.88
C SER A 83 53.01 -12.05 -0.20
N GLY A 84 52.46 -10.99 -0.78
CA GLY A 84 51.52 -11.02 -1.91
C GLY A 84 50.06 -10.96 -1.47
N LEU A 85 49.15 -11.35 -2.37
CA LEU A 85 47.71 -11.16 -2.20
C LEU A 85 47.11 -12.05 -1.11
N ILE A 86 46.32 -11.45 -0.23
CA ILE A 86 45.55 -12.12 0.82
C ILE A 86 44.07 -12.13 0.44
N HIS A 87 43.43 -13.26 0.68
CA HIS A 87 42.00 -13.47 0.50
C HIS A 87 41.38 -13.82 1.85
N ILE A 88 40.29 -13.14 2.22
CA ILE A 88 39.64 -13.25 3.52
C ILE A 88 38.17 -13.52 3.30
N SER A 89 37.68 -14.56 3.95
CA SER A 89 36.30 -15.00 3.85
C SER A 89 35.65 -14.97 5.23
N VAL A 90 34.48 -14.35 5.35
CA VAL A 90 33.76 -14.24 6.64
C VAL A 90 32.25 -14.26 6.47
N ASP A 91 31.59 -15.12 7.25
CA ASP A 91 30.13 -15.09 7.39
C ASP A 91 29.71 -13.93 8.29
N VAL A 92 28.69 -13.19 7.87
CA VAL A 92 28.20 -12.00 8.55
C VAL A 92 26.71 -12.13 8.78
N ASN A 93 26.29 -11.94 10.03
CA ASN A 93 24.88 -11.86 10.41
C ASN A 93 24.62 -10.50 11.06
N LEU A 94 23.92 -9.62 10.34
CA LEU A 94 23.51 -8.31 10.81
C LEU A 94 22.09 -8.39 11.36
N ASN A 95 21.92 -7.88 12.56
CA ASN A 95 20.64 -7.82 13.23
C ASN A 95 20.35 -6.36 13.61
N ALA A 96 19.33 -5.78 13.00
CA ALA A 96 18.91 -4.41 13.29
C ALA A 96 17.48 -4.39 13.82
N LYS A 97 17.33 -3.89 15.04
CA LYS A 97 16.03 -3.61 15.63
C LYS A 97 15.56 -2.25 15.11
N VAL A 98 14.41 -2.26 14.45
CA VAL A 98 13.80 -1.05 13.91
C VAL A 98 12.50 -0.72 14.62
N ARG A 99 12.22 0.56 14.73
CA ARG A 99 11.00 1.09 15.32
C ARG A 99 10.32 2.04 14.36
N VAL A 100 9.01 1.98 14.31
CA VAL A 100 8.22 3.02 13.63
C VAL A 100 8.02 4.16 14.63
N THR A 101 8.56 5.32 14.30
CA THR A 101 8.47 6.56 15.08
C THR A 101 7.86 7.68 14.26
N ASP A 102 7.54 8.76 14.98
CA ASP A 102 7.07 10.02 14.44
C ASP A 102 5.68 9.91 13.78
N TYR A 103 4.73 10.64 14.34
CA TYR A 103 3.45 10.93 13.69
C TYR A 103 3.21 12.43 13.80
N SER A 104 4.21 13.22 13.41
CA SER A 104 4.00 14.63 13.13
C SER A 104 3.57 14.76 11.66
N ALA A 105 2.42 15.40 11.44
CA ALA A 105 1.89 15.73 10.11
C ALA A 105 1.57 14.54 9.15
N GLY A 106 1.21 13.35 9.65
CA GLY A 106 0.75 12.23 8.80
C GLY A 106 1.88 11.43 8.12
N VAL A 107 3.11 11.64 8.58
CA VAL A 107 4.32 10.97 8.11
C VAL A 107 4.83 10.05 9.22
N SER A 108 5.15 8.80 8.87
CA SER A 108 5.83 7.86 9.77
C SER A 108 7.21 7.50 9.25
N GLN A 109 8.15 7.31 10.17
CA GLN A 109 9.53 6.99 9.88
C GLN A 109 9.93 5.69 10.57
N VAL A 110 10.71 4.87 9.90
CA VAL A 110 11.38 3.70 10.47
C VAL A 110 12.77 4.13 10.90
N VAL A 111 13.10 3.97 12.18
CA VAL A 111 14.42 4.28 12.73
C VAL A 111 15.08 3.01 13.26
N ILE A 112 16.41 2.96 13.23
CA ILE A 112 17.19 1.90 13.87
C ILE A 112 17.33 2.24 15.35
N GLU A 113 16.81 1.39 16.23
CA GLU A 113 17.04 1.50 17.68
C GLU A 113 18.37 0.84 18.08
N ASP A 114 18.67 -0.31 17.49
CA ASP A 114 19.87 -1.08 17.78
C ASP A 114 20.34 -1.82 16.52
N CYS A 115 21.64 -1.95 16.35
CA CYS A 115 22.24 -2.73 15.27
C CYS A 115 23.46 -3.48 15.77
N GLN A 116 23.46 -4.79 15.55
CA GLN A 116 24.53 -5.69 15.95
C GLN A 116 25.01 -6.48 14.73
N SER A 117 26.32 -6.70 14.66
CA SER A 117 26.96 -7.53 13.64
C SER A 117 27.64 -8.69 14.32
N LEU A 118 27.22 -9.90 13.99
CA LEU A 118 27.87 -11.14 14.41
C LEU A 118 28.70 -11.66 13.25
N LEU A 119 29.98 -11.89 13.51
CA LEU A 119 30.95 -12.38 12.54
C LEU A 119 31.26 -13.84 12.84
N GLY A 120 31.24 -14.66 11.81
CA GLY A 120 31.74 -16.03 11.86
C GLY A 120 33.27 -16.08 11.94
N PRO A 121 33.85 -17.29 11.95
CA PRO A 121 35.28 -17.47 11.84
C PRO A 121 35.81 -16.87 10.52
N PHE A 122 36.97 -16.22 10.59
CA PHE A 122 37.67 -15.75 9.39
C PHE A 122 38.45 -16.91 8.76
N ASP A 123 38.17 -17.21 7.50
CA ASP A 123 39.02 -18.07 6.66
C ASP A 123 39.95 -17.16 5.85
N ILE A 124 41.22 -17.15 6.25
CA ILE A 124 42.24 -16.27 5.69
C ILE A 124 43.18 -17.15 4.88
N ARG A 125 43.46 -16.76 3.63
CA ARG A 125 44.34 -17.48 2.70
C ARG A 125 45.32 -16.53 2.03
N LEU A 126 46.58 -16.93 1.94
CA LEU A 126 47.57 -16.24 1.11
C LEU A 126 47.59 -16.96 -0.23
N LEU A 127 47.34 -16.23 -1.32
CA LEU A 127 47.29 -16.83 -2.66
C LEU A 127 48.65 -17.39 -3.11
N SER A 128 49.73 -16.89 -2.51
CA SER A 128 51.12 -17.26 -2.78
C SER A 128 51.66 -18.42 -1.92
N GLY A 129 50.92 -18.95 -0.94
CA GLY A 129 51.44 -20.02 -0.06
C GLY A 129 50.78 -20.13 1.33
N LEU A 130 51.56 -20.56 2.33
CA LEU A 130 51.09 -20.73 3.71
C LEU A 130 51.06 -19.39 4.47
N LEU A 131 49.98 -19.13 5.19
CA LEU A 131 49.85 -17.95 6.05
C LEU A 131 50.62 -18.08 7.37
N PRO A 132 51.44 -17.08 7.74
CA PRO A 132 51.99 -17.00 9.08
C PRO A 132 50.86 -16.87 10.12
N ILE A 133 50.96 -17.63 11.22
CA ILE A 133 49.98 -17.61 12.33
C ILE A 133 49.79 -16.20 12.91
N SER A 134 50.87 -15.41 12.96
CA SER A 134 50.87 -14.02 13.43
C SER A 134 49.98 -13.10 12.58
N VAL A 135 49.91 -13.32 11.26
CA VAL A 135 49.04 -12.56 10.35
C VAL A 135 47.59 -12.94 10.59
N ASN A 136 47.30 -14.25 10.75
CA ASN A 136 45.94 -14.73 10.99
C ASN A 136 45.32 -14.11 12.26
N GLY A 137 46.07 -14.11 13.37
CA GLY A 137 45.61 -13.54 14.63
C GLY A 137 45.39 -12.02 14.56
N LEU A 138 46.31 -11.30 13.91
CA LEU A 138 46.22 -9.85 13.72
C LEU A 138 45.00 -9.48 12.87
N VAL A 139 44.84 -10.08 11.70
CA VAL A 139 43.74 -9.79 10.77
C VAL A 139 42.40 -10.10 11.42
N SER A 140 42.28 -11.29 12.04
CA SER A 140 41.03 -11.69 12.72
C SER A 140 40.67 -10.70 13.83
N SER A 141 41.64 -10.32 14.68
CA SER A 141 41.40 -9.38 15.78
C SER A 141 40.99 -8.00 15.27
N THR A 142 41.70 -7.46 14.27
CA THR A 142 41.40 -6.13 13.72
C THR A 142 40.03 -6.13 13.05
N LEU A 143 39.76 -7.08 12.14
CA LEU A 143 38.48 -7.13 11.42
C LEU A 143 37.30 -7.41 12.33
N THR A 144 37.48 -8.17 13.42
CA THR A 144 36.43 -8.37 14.44
C THR A 144 35.99 -7.04 15.05
N THR A 145 36.89 -6.08 15.21
CA THR A 145 36.57 -4.74 15.74
C THR A 145 36.11 -3.76 14.66
N THR A 146 36.68 -3.85 13.47
CA THR A 146 36.46 -2.88 12.38
C THR A 146 35.17 -3.15 11.61
N LEU A 147 34.92 -4.39 11.17
CA LEU A 147 33.77 -4.71 10.33
C LEU A 147 32.42 -4.33 10.95
N PRO A 148 32.15 -4.57 12.25
CA PRO A 148 30.86 -4.17 12.85
C PRO A 148 30.59 -2.67 12.73
N SER A 149 31.63 -1.84 12.90
CA SER A 149 31.52 -0.37 12.78
C SER A 149 31.23 0.11 11.36
N LEU A 150 31.54 -0.71 10.34
CA LEU A 150 31.33 -0.38 8.92
C LEU A 150 30.00 -0.95 8.40
N LEU A 151 29.57 -2.11 8.91
CA LEU A 151 28.40 -2.83 8.42
C LEU A 151 27.07 -2.23 8.90
N CYS A 152 26.97 -1.82 10.17
CA CYS A 152 25.73 -1.21 10.68
C CYS A 152 25.31 0.09 9.96
N PRO A 153 26.24 0.99 9.60
CA PRO A 153 25.93 2.14 8.75
C PRO A 153 25.31 1.77 7.38
N VAL A 154 25.68 0.64 6.79
CA VAL A 154 25.06 0.16 5.54
C VAL A 154 23.59 -0.16 5.75
N VAL A 155 23.24 -0.80 6.86
CA VAL A 155 21.83 -1.07 7.22
C VAL A 155 21.07 0.24 7.43
N ASN A 156 21.69 1.26 8.02
CA ASN A 156 21.07 2.58 8.19
C ASN A 156 20.73 3.27 6.86
N ASN A 157 21.61 3.19 5.86
CA ASN A 157 21.36 3.73 4.52
C ASN A 157 20.15 3.04 3.87
N ILE A 158 20.04 1.74 4.07
CA ILE A 158 18.91 0.94 3.58
C ILE A 158 17.59 1.36 4.24
N VAL A 159 17.58 1.48 5.58
CA VAL A 159 16.39 1.93 6.31
C VAL A 159 15.97 3.34 5.86
N THR A 160 16.94 4.21 5.59
CA THR A 160 16.70 5.55 5.04
C THR A 160 16.03 5.50 3.68
N LEU A 161 16.47 4.61 2.79
CA LEU A 161 15.83 4.42 1.48
C LEU A 161 14.39 3.88 1.61
N VAL A 162 14.19 2.90 2.50
CA VAL A 162 12.86 2.36 2.81
C VAL A 162 11.94 3.47 3.30
N ASN A 163 12.42 4.39 4.14
CA ASN A 163 11.63 5.55 4.56
C ASN A 163 11.22 6.40 3.37
N VAL A 164 12.14 6.77 2.47
CA VAL A 164 11.81 7.57 1.28
C VAL A 164 10.72 6.90 0.44
N GLN A 165 10.81 5.59 0.24
CA GLN A 165 9.84 4.84 -0.56
C GLN A 165 8.48 4.67 0.13
N LEU A 166 8.48 4.43 1.44
CA LEU A 166 7.26 4.40 2.24
C LEU A 166 6.56 5.77 2.23
N LEU A 167 7.30 6.87 2.36
CA LEU A 167 6.75 8.23 2.29
C LEU A 167 6.10 8.51 0.93
N GLY A 168 6.78 8.15 -0.16
CA GLY A 168 6.23 8.32 -1.51
C GLY A 168 4.97 7.49 -1.76
N THR A 169 4.80 6.38 -1.04
CA THR A 169 3.65 5.48 -1.19
C THR A 169 2.49 5.86 -0.28
N LEU A 170 2.75 6.30 0.94
CA LEU A 170 1.75 6.54 1.99
C LEU A 170 1.22 7.98 2.03
N ASN A 171 1.78 8.89 1.25
CA ASN A 171 1.27 10.24 1.05
C ASN A 171 1.18 10.54 -0.44
N ALA A 172 0.16 9.98 -1.10
CA ALA A 172 0.03 10.04 -2.56
C ALA A 172 -1.29 10.66 -3.01
N LEU A 173 -1.24 11.22 -4.21
CA LEU A 173 -2.39 11.71 -4.96
C LEU A 173 -2.69 10.75 -6.12
N VAL A 174 -3.82 10.09 -6.05
CA VAL A 174 -4.26 9.13 -7.09
C VAL A 174 -5.41 9.73 -7.90
N PRO A 175 -5.41 9.62 -9.24
CA PRO A 175 -6.52 10.11 -10.05
C PRO A 175 -7.86 9.42 -9.71
N LEU A 176 -8.92 10.20 -9.56
CA LEU A 176 -10.31 9.72 -9.49
C LEU A 176 -11.01 10.05 -10.81
N GLY A 177 -10.57 9.38 -11.89
CA GLY A 177 -11.04 9.66 -13.24
C GLY A 177 -10.87 11.14 -13.63
N ALA A 178 -11.85 11.69 -14.35
CA ALA A 178 -11.86 13.10 -14.75
C ALA A 178 -12.47 14.04 -13.70
N VAL A 179 -12.93 13.52 -12.55
CA VAL A 179 -13.69 14.31 -11.57
C VAL A 179 -12.82 14.86 -10.43
N GLY A 180 -11.62 14.30 -10.25
CA GLY A 180 -10.72 14.75 -9.19
C GLY A 180 -9.52 13.86 -8.93
N LYS A 181 -8.96 14.00 -7.73
CA LYS A 181 -7.87 13.20 -7.17
C LYS A 181 -8.21 12.78 -5.75
N ILE A 182 -7.77 11.60 -5.35
CA ILE A 182 -7.80 11.14 -3.96
C ILE A 182 -6.42 11.40 -3.37
N GLN A 183 -6.35 12.22 -2.33
CA GLN A 183 -5.20 12.26 -1.43
C GLN A 183 -5.44 11.28 -0.30
N TYR A 184 -4.45 10.44 -0.01
CA TYR A 184 -4.46 9.63 1.20
C TYR A 184 -3.17 9.80 1.98
N GLN A 185 -3.30 9.70 3.31
CA GLN A 185 -2.21 9.80 4.27
C GLN A 185 -2.48 8.89 5.47
N LEU A 186 -1.44 8.55 6.24
CA LEU A 186 -1.64 7.84 7.50
C LEU A 186 -2.52 8.64 8.46
N ALA A 187 -3.47 7.97 9.10
CA ALA A 187 -4.37 8.52 10.10
C ALA A 187 -3.82 8.38 11.53
N SER A 188 -2.97 7.38 11.74
CA SER A 188 -2.39 7.00 13.03
C SER A 188 -1.05 6.28 12.78
N LEU A 189 -0.32 5.98 13.85
CA LEU A 189 0.84 5.10 13.76
C LEU A 189 0.40 3.69 13.30
N PRO A 190 1.18 3.03 12.42
CA PRO A 190 0.91 1.66 12.02
C PRO A 190 0.71 0.71 13.20
N LEU A 191 -0.35 -0.10 13.14
CA LEU A 191 -0.58 -1.17 14.10
C LEU A 191 0.33 -2.36 13.75
N ILE A 192 1.28 -2.66 14.61
CA ILE A 192 2.19 -3.79 14.38
C ILE A 192 1.82 -4.94 15.31
N THR A 193 1.54 -6.10 14.72
CA THR A 193 1.32 -7.36 15.41
C THR A 193 2.37 -8.38 14.98
N GLU A 194 2.38 -9.57 15.58
CA GLU A 194 3.30 -10.65 15.20
C GLU A 194 3.06 -11.16 13.76
N LEU A 195 1.86 -10.91 13.20
CA LEU A 195 1.42 -11.51 11.95
C LEU A 195 1.30 -10.50 10.79
N HIS A 196 1.01 -9.24 11.09
CA HIS A 196 0.73 -8.23 10.09
C HIS A 196 1.00 -6.81 10.59
N VAL A 197 1.17 -5.90 9.63
CA VAL A 197 1.20 -4.45 9.83
C VAL A 197 -0.11 -3.88 9.30
N GLY A 198 -0.89 -3.24 10.17
CA GLY A 198 -2.11 -2.52 9.83
C GLY A 198 -1.84 -1.04 9.61
N LEU A 199 -2.41 -0.47 8.55
CA LEU A 199 -2.26 0.94 8.18
C LEU A 199 -3.63 1.58 8.08
N ASP A 200 -3.92 2.54 8.97
CA ASP A 200 -5.13 3.35 8.90
C ASP A 200 -4.86 4.57 8.02
N LEU A 201 -5.71 4.79 7.02
CA LEU A 201 -5.54 5.88 6.06
C LEU A 201 -6.71 6.86 6.12
N ASN A 202 -6.36 8.13 6.26
CA ASN A 202 -7.28 9.24 6.01
C ASN A 202 -7.30 9.55 4.53
N THR A 203 -8.48 9.90 4.01
CA THR A 203 -8.67 10.21 2.60
C THR A 203 -9.38 11.54 2.42
N VAL A 204 -8.89 12.34 1.48
CA VAL A 204 -9.50 13.59 1.03
C VAL A 204 -9.68 13.50 -0.48
N ILE A 205 -10.86 13.82 -0.97
CA ILE A 205 -11.12 13.88 -2.42
C ILE A 205 -11.06 15.33 -2.88
N HIS A 206 -10.08 15.64 -3.72
CA HIS A 206 -9.91 16.93 -4.37
C HIS A 206 -10.65 16.93 -5.71
N GLN A 207 -11.65 17.78 -5.85
CA GLN A 207 -12.43 17.91 -7.07
C GLN A 207 -11.72 18.82 -8.08
N VAL A 208 -11.92 18.60 -9.38
CA VAL A 208 -11.36 19.47 -10.43
C VAL A 208 -11.84 20.93 -10.29
N GLY A 209 -13.03 21.15 -9.73
CA GLY A 209 -13.59 22.49 -9.47
C GLY A 209 -13.07 23.18 -8.20
N GLY A 210 -12.05 22.64 -7.53
CA GLY A 210 -11.43 23.25 -6.34
C GLY A 210 -12.11 22.96 -5.00
N GLY A 211 -13.21 22.18 -5.00
CA GLY A 211 -13.84 21.67 -3.79
C GLY A 211 -13.09 20.46 -3.21
N ASN A 212 -13.14 20.30 -1.88
CA ASN A 212 -12.55 19.16 -1.17
C ASN A 212 -13.63 18.44 -0.36
N ILE A 213 -13.65 17.11 -0.44
CA ILE A 213 -14.48 16.26 0.41
C ILE A 213 -13.57 15.55 1.40
N SER A 214 -13.58 16.04 2.65
CA SER A 214 -12.93 15.34 3.77
C SER A 214 -13.90 14.32 4.34
N LEU A 215 -13.47 13.06 4.39
CA LEU A 215 -14.24 12.00 5.01
C LEU A 215 -14.04 12.06 6.53
N PRO A 216 -15.09 11.85 7.34
CA PRO A 216 -14.98 11.94 8.79
C PRO A 216 -13.96 10.91 9.30
N GLY A 217 -12.94 11.37 10.03
CA GLY A 217 -11.86 10.54 10.59
C GLY A 217 -12.26 9.58 11.71
N SER A 218 -13.57 9.41 11.95
CA SER A 218 -14.15 8.48 12.92
C SER A 218 -15.11 7.51 12.22
N ALA A 219 -14.64 6.94 11.11
CA ALA A 219 -15.34 5.84 10.47
C ALA A 219 -15.13 4.60 11.35
N VAL A 220 -16.22 3.87 11.61
CA VAL A 220 -16.18 2.50 12.14
C VAL A 220 -15.06 1.74 11.42
N PRO A 221 -14.10 1.12 12.13
CA PRO A 221 -13.01 0.39 11.51
C PRO A 221 -13.58 -0.59 10.48
N VAL A 222 -13.04 -0.55 9.27
CA VAL A 222 -13.42 -1.51 8.24
C VAL A 222 -12.88 -2.86 8.69
N ALA A 223 -13.77 -3.80 9.01
CA ALA A 223 -13.37 -5.14 9.36
C ALA A 223 -12.68 -5.79 8.16
N LEU A 224 -11.39 -6.07 8.31
CA LEU A 224 -10.60 -6.77 7.30
C LEU A 224 -10.62 -8.27 7.58
N PRO A 225 -10.70 -9.13 6.55
CA PRO A 225 -10.48 -10.55 6.74
C PRO A 225 -9.03 -10.79 7.21
N ALA A 226 -8.81 -11.95 7.82
CA ALA A 226 -7.46 -12.40 8.14
C ALA A 226 -6.62 -12.44 6.85
N LEU A 227 -5.33 -12.14 6.97
CA LEU A 227 -4.45 -12.01 5.82
C LEU A 227 -4.28 -13.34 5.04
N GLN A 228 -4.48 -14.50 5.68
CA GLN A 228 -4.62 -15.86 5.09
C GLN A 228 -3.89 -16.18 3.76
N GLY A 229 -2.64 -15.70 3.58
CA GLY A 229 -1.84 -15.96 2.37
C GLY A 229 -1.83 -14.83 1.33
N ASN A 230 -2.66 -13.81 1.50
CA ASN A 230 -2.54 -12.55 0.77
C ASN A 230 -1.34 -11.76 1.27
N VAL A 231 -0.77 -10.92 0.41
CA VAL A 231 0.31 -9.98 0.78
C VAL A 231 -0.26 -8.66 1.30
N LEU A 232 -1.49 -8.33 0.91
CA LEU A 232 -2.17 -7.08 1.26
C LEU A 232 -3.68 -7.31 1.30
N ASN A 233 -4.33 -6.79 2.35
CA ASN A 233 -5.78 -6.62 2.40
C ASN A 233 -6.08 -5.12 2.44
N LEU A 234 -6.98 -4.65 1.56
CA LEU A 234 -7.42 -3.25 1.51
C LEU A 234 -8.90 -3.16 1.84
N GLY A 235 -9.23 -2.28 2.79
CA GLY A 235 -10.60 -2.00 3.20
C GLY A 235 -11.01 -0.60 2.77
N LEU A 236 -12.17 -0.47 2.12
CA LEU A 236 -12.75 0.81 1.77
C LEU A 236 -14.00 1.05 2.61
N SER A 237 -14.07 2.23 3.24
CA SER A 237 -15.24 2.57 4.06
C SER A 237 -16.45 2.86 3.17
N GLN A 238 -17.65 2.58 3.69
CA GLN A 238 -18.90 2.94 3.02
C GLN A 238 -18.96 4.45 2.73
N ALA A 239 -18.46 5.28 3.65
CA ALA A 239 -18.42 6.73 3.49
C ALA A 239 -17.56 7.13 2.28
N PHE A 240 -16.38 6.51 2.13
CA PHE A 240 -15.50 6.73 0.99
C PHE A 240 -16.19 6.35 -0.33
N LEU A 241 -16.78 5.15 -0.39
CA LEU A 241 -17.47 4.68 -1.60
C LEU A 241 -18.63 5.59 -1.99
N ASN A 242 -19.40 6.07 -1.02
CA ASN A 242 -20.50 7.01 -1.28
C ASN A 242 -20.01 8.37 -1.81
N ALA A 243 -18.96 8.92 -1.20
CA ALA A 243 -18.38 10.18 -1.66
C ALA A 243 -17.83 10.04 -3.09
N ALA A 244 -17.03 9.00 -3.36
CA ALA A 244 -16.48 8.75 -4.69
C ALA A 244 -17.57 8.53 -5.74
N LEU A 245 -18.58 7.72 -5.42
CA LEU A 245 -19.68 7.41 -6.35
C LEU A 245 -20.51 8.65 -6.69
N SER A 246 -20.75 9.54 -5.71
CA SER A 246 -21.49 10.79 -5.93
C SER A 246 -20.82 11.73 -6.94
N LEU A 247 -19.49 11.64 -7.08
CA LEU A 247 -18.73 12.42 -8.05
C LEU A 247 -18.66 11.73 -9.39
N LEU A 248 -18.41 10.42 -9.41
CA LEU A 248 -18.24 9.63 -10.62
C LEU A 248 -19.56 9.43 -11.39
N VAL A 249 -20.70 9.39 -10.68
CA VAL A 249 -22.00 9.08 -11.26
C VAL A 249 -22.91 10.29 -11.17
N GLN A 250 -22.99 11.05 -12.27
CA GLN A 250 -23.97 12.12 -12.45
C GLN A 250 -25.12 11.63 -13.34
N ILE A 251 -26.27 11.35 -12.72
CA ILE A 251 -27.44 10.84 -13.42
C ILE A 251 -28.27 12.02 -13.93
N GLN A 252 -28.30 12.18 -15.26
CA GLN A 252 -29.12 13.20 -15.88
C GLN A 252 -30.59 12.75 -15.95
N PRO A 253 -31.56 13.69 -15.80
CA PRO A 253 -32.97 13.38 -15.98
C PRO A 253 -33.22 12.78 -17.36
N GLN A 254 -33.89 11.64 -17.40
CA GLN A 254 -34.26 10.98 -18.64
C GLN A 254 -35.72 11.33 -18.94
N THR A 255 -35.99 11.81 -20.16
CA THR A 255 -37.36 12.08 -20.61
C THR A 255 -37.59 11.37 -21.92
N PHE A 256 -38.68 10.61 -22.00
CA PHE A 256 -39.04 9.88 -23.22
C PHE A 256 -40.56 9.86 -23.41
N ILE A 257 -40.95 9.65 -24.66
CA ILE A 257 -42.36 9.54 -25.05
C ILE A 257 -42.79 8.09 -24.82
N SER A 258 -43.93 7.89 -24.17
CA SER A 258 -44.49 6.59 -23.86
C SER A 258 -45.24 6.03 -25.07
N THR A 259 -44.49 5.57 -26.07
CA THR A 259 -44.99 4.81 -27.22
C THR A 259 -44.57 3.34 -27.12
N LEU A 260 -45.25 2.43 -27.82
CA LEU A 260 -44.99 0.98 -27.72
C LEU A 260 -43.57 0.57 -28.15
N ASP A 261 -42.94 1.34 -29.03
CA ASP A 261 -41.56 1.14 -29.48
C ASP A 261 -40.51 1.54 -28.43
N VAL A 262 -40.83 2.51 -27.56
CA VAL A 262 -39.93 3.00 -26.50
C VAL A 262 -40.22 2.34 -25.15
N PHE A 263 -41.51 2.11 -24.85
CA PHE A 263 -41.99 1.53 -23.60
C PHE A 263 -43.13 0.55 -23.89
N SER A 264 -42.85 -0.75 -23.72
CA SER A 264 -43.82 -1.82 -23.97
C SER A 264 -45.10 -1.73 -23.12
N GLY A 265 -45.03 -1.07 -21.96
CA GLY A 265 -46.17 -0.83 -21.09
C GLY A 265 -47.01 0.41 -21.44
N ALA A 266 -46.75 1.08 -22.58
CA ALA A 266 -47.37 2.36 -22.93
C ALA A 266 -48.91 2.33 -22.90
N THR A 267 -49.52 1.31 -23.51
CA THR A 267 -50.98 1.17 -23.54
C THR A 267 -51.55 0.96 -22.14
N GLN A 268 -50.94 0.07 -21.35
CA GLN A 268 -51.37 -0.23 -19.97
C GLN A 268 -51.26 1.00 -19.06
N LEU A 269 -50.21 1.81 -19.24
CA LEU A 269 -50.04 3.06 -18.50
C LEU A 269 -51.12 4.08 -18.88
N MET A 270 -51.43 4.22 -20.16
CA MET A 270 -52.50 5.11 -20.63
C MET A 270 -53.85 4.71 -20.02
N ASP A 271 -54.20 3.43 -20.10
CA ASP A 271 -55.45 2.90 -19.55
C ASP A 271 -55.54 3.12 -18.03
N ALA A 272 -54.43 2.88 -17.31
CA ALA A 272 -54.37 3.12 -15.87
C ALA A 272 -54.55 4.60 -15.52
N ILE A 273 -53.96 5.52 -16.28
CA ILE A 273 -54.10 6.97 -16.05
C ILE A 273 -55.55 7.43 -16.34
N VAL A 274 -56.17 6.93 -17.42
CA VAL A 274 -57.57 7.23 -17.73
C VAL A 274 -58.50 6.71 -16.63
N ALA A 275 -58.22 5.53 -16.06
CA ALA A 275 -58.99 4.97 -14.95
C ALA A 275 -58.90 5.78 -13.64
N LEU A 276 -57.87 6.62 -13.47
CA LEU A 276 -57.74 7.52 -12.30
C LEU A 276 -58.59 8.79 -12.42
N ILE A 277 -59.19 9.06 -13.58
CA ILE A 277 -60.03 10.24 -13.77
C ILE A 277 -61.36 10.06 -13.02
N PRO A 278 -61.74 11.00 -12.11
CA PRO A 278 -63.03 10.91 -11.43
C PRO A 278 -64.20 10.87 -12.40
N ALA A 279 -65.17 9.99 -12.13
CA ALA A 279 -66.39 9.89 -12.92
C ALA A 279 -67.12 11.25 -12.94
N GLY A 280 -67.35 11.79 -14.14
CA GLY A 280 -68.07 13.05 -14.33
C GLY A 280 -67.21 14.32 -14.44
N CYS A 281 -65.89 14.21 -14.69
CA CYS A 281 -65.08 15.37 -15.09
C CYS A 281 -65.06 15.55 -16.62
N PRO A 282 -65.91 16.41 -17.23
CA PRO A 282 -66.00 16.57 -18.67
C PRO A 282 -64.76 17.22 -19.30
N ASN A 283 -63.98 17.98 -18.52
CA ASN A 283 -62.76 18.66 -18.99
C ASN A 283 -61.48 17.87 -18.68
N CYS A 284 -61.58 16.71 -18.01
CA CYS A 284 -60.43 15.86 -17.73
C CYS A 284 -60.24 14.90 -18.91
N SER A 285 -59.57 15.35 -19.97
CA SER A 285 -59.15 14.49 -21.08
C SER A 285 -57.63 14.29 -21.03
N VAL A 286 -57.19 13.05 -21.18
CA VAL A 286 -55.76 12.71 -21.20
C VAL A 286 -55.32 12.64 -22.65
N VAL A 287 -54.40 13.52 -23.02
CA VAL A 287 -53.86 13.60 -24.38
C VAL A 287 -52.77 12.54 -24.58
N SER A 288 -52.86 11.78 -25.67
CA SER A 288 -51.83 10.83 -26.09
C SER A 288 -50.84 11.50 -27.06
N PRO A 289 -49.54 11.12 -27.06
CA PRO A 289 -48.89 10.17 -26.16
C PRO A 289 -48.44 10.80 -24.83
N LEU A 290 -48.42 9.99 -23.78
CA LEU A 290 -47.87 10.38 -22.48
C LEU A 290 -46.36 10.55 -22.56
N ASN A 291 -45.80 11.41 -21.72
CA ASN A 291 -44.37 11.60 -21.54
C ASN A 291 -43.99 11.12 -20.14
N ILE A 292 -42.85 10.45 -20.04
CA ILE A 292 -42.30 9.98 -18.77
C ILE A 292 -40.97 10.67 -18.56
N LYS A 293 -40.83 11.34 -17.42
CA LYS A 293 -39.57 11.92 -16.96
C LYS A 293 -39.12 11.24 -15.68
N ILE A 294 -37.94 10.65 -15.71
CA ILE A 294 -37.29 10.02 -14.56
C ILE A 294 -36.16 10.94 -14.10
N THR A 295 -36.22 11.38 -12.85
CA THR A 295 -35.24 12.28 -12.25
C THR A 295 -34.66 11.62 -11.00
N ALA A 296 -33.33 11.53 -10.88
CA ALA A 296 -32.70 11.07 -9.66
C ALA A 296 -32.92 12.09 -8.52
N LEU A 297 -33.25 11.62 -7.32
CA LEU A 297 -33.47 12.45 -6.13
C LEU A 297 -32.17 12.71 -5.34
N GLY A 298 -31.03 12.36 -5.90
CA GLY A 298 -29.72 12.47 -5.28
C GLY A 298 -28.74 11.45 -5.89
N PRO A 299 -27.49 11.45 -5.43
CA PRO A 299 -26.52 10.44 -5.84
C PRO A 299 -26.94 9.04 -5.36
N PRO A 300 -26.55 7.98 -6.07
CA PRO A 300 -26.72 6.61 -5.58
C PRO A 300 -25.95 6.41 -4.27
N LEU A 301 -26.56 5.65 -3.34
CA LEU A 301 -25.98 5.35 -2.03
C LEU A 301 -25.66 3.86 -1.92
N ILE A 302 -24.42 3.55 -1.58
CA ILE A 302 -23.93 2.23 -1.21
C ILE A 302 -24.16 2.01 0.28
N THR A 303 -24.75 0.85 0.59
CA THR A 303 -24.77 0.26 1.93
C THR A 303 -23.93 -1.01 1.91
N LEU A 304 -22.96 -1.13 2.82
CA LEU A 304 -22.12 -2.31 2.99
C LEU A 304 -22.61 -3.13 4.18
N GLU A 305 -22.83 -4.42 3.92
CA GLU A 305 -23.14 -5.45 4.89
C GLU A 305 -22.13 -6.59 4.70
N ALA A 306 -22.07 -7.53 5.64
CA ALA A 306 -21.23 -8.72 5.47
C ALA A 306 -21.59 -9.44 4.16
N ASN A 307 -20.59 -9.61 3.28
CA ASN A 307 -20.70 -10.30 1.98
C ASN A 307 -21.70 -9.66 0.99
N LYS A 308 -22.14 -8.42 1.24
CA LYS A 308 -23.20 -7.80 0.44
C LYS A 308 -23.01 -6.29 0.34
N ALA A 309 -23.01 -5.80 -0.89
CA ALA A 309 -23.11 -4.38 -1.19
C ALA A 309 -24.46 -4.12 -1.86
N THR A 310 -25.20 -3.13 -1.36
CA THR A 310 -26.48 -2.70 -1.94
C THR A 310 -26.35 -1.28 -2.45
N VAL A 311 -26.70 -1.05 -3.72
CA VAL A 311 -26.79 0.30 -4.28
C VAL A 311 -28.25 0.72 -4.29
N LYS A 312 -28.54 1.83 -3.61
CA LYS A 312 -29.86 2.45 -3.52
C LYS A 312 -29.90 3.71 -4.36
N LEU A 313 -30.81 3.77 -5.32
CA LEU A 313 -31.09 4.96 -6.11
C LEU A 313 -32.54 5.38 -5.92
N SER A 314 -32.73 6.58 -5.35
CA SER A 314 -34.06 7.18 -5.26
C SER A 314 -34.34 8.00 -6.51
N VAL A 315 -35.50 7.79 -7.14
CA VAL A 315 -35.94 8.52 -8.33
C VAL A 315 -37.36 9.04 -8.15
N THR A 316 -37.66 10.12 -8.85
CA THR A 316 -39.01 10.58 -9.12
C THR A 316 -39.35 10.27 -10.56
N ILE A 317 -40.52 9.66 -10.76
CA ILE A 317 -41.08 9.35 -12.06
C ILE A 317 -42.29 10.26 -12.24
N GLN A 318 -42.21 11.17 -13.19
CA GLN A 318 -43.27 12.10 -13.55
C GLN A 318 -43.89 11.66 -14.87
N VAL A 319 -45.20 11.42 -14.87
CA VAL A 319 -45.99 11.16 -16.07
C VAL A 319 -46.77 12.43 -16.39
N PHE A 320 -46.61 12.95 -17.60
CA PHE A 320 -47.19 14.22 -18.00
C PHE A 320 -47.60 14.24 -19.48
N THR A 321 -48.48 15.16 -19.83
CA THR A 321 -48.81 15.49 -21.23
C THR A 321 -48.18 16.81 -21.60
N LYS A 322 -47.75 16.91 -22.86
CA LYS A 322 -47.23 18.15 -23.44
C LYS A 322 -48.15 18.57 -24.57
N TYR A 323 -48.77 19.73 -24.41
CA TYR A 323 -49.68 20.30 -25.40
C TYR A 323 -48.90 21.02 -26.52
N SER A 324 -49.57 21.27 -27.63
CA SER A 324 -48.98 21.91 -28.82
C SER A 324 -48.53 23.36 -28.57
N ASP A 325 -49.16 24.04 -27.61
CA ASP A 325 -48.78 25.37 -27.12
C ASP A 325 -47.53 25.34 -26.19
N GLY A 326 -47.02 24.15 -25.89
CA GLY A 326 -45.88 23.92 -24.99
C GLY A 326 -46.27 23.73 -23.52
N THR A 327 -47.55 23.85 -23.17
CA THR A 327 -48.03 23.64 -21.80
C THR A 327 -47.77 22.21 -21.33
N ILE A 328 -47.26 22.05 -20.11
CA ILE A 328 -47.00 20.74 -19.48
C ILE A 328 -48.00 20.53 -18.36
N GLN A 329 -48.77 19.44 -18.45
CA GLN A 329 -49.69 19.02 -17.39
C GLN A 329 -49.18 17.72 -16.77
N THR A 330 -48.79 17.78 -15.50
CA THR A 330 -48.43 16.58 -14.74
C THR A 330 -49.68 15.82 -14.37
N LEU A 331 -49.73 14.54 -14.71
CA LEU A 331 -50.85 13.65 -14.40
C LEU A 331 -50.55 12.81 -13.15
N LEU A 332 -49.31 12.34 -13.02
CA LEU A 332 -48.88 11.51 -11.91
C LEU A 332 -47.42 11.80 -11.57
N ALA A 333 -47.10 11.81 -10.28
CA ALA A 333 -45.73 11.87 -9.78
C ALA A 333 -45.53 10.77 -8.75
N LEU A 334 -44.60 9.87 -9.02
CA LEU A 334 -44.25 8.73 -8.16
C LEU A 334 -42.85 8.91 -7.61
N LYS A 335 -42.63 8.48 -6.38
CA LYS A 335 -41.30 8.31 -5.80
C LYS A 335 -41.00 6.81 -5.73
N ALA A 336 -39.91 6.41 -6.36
CA ALA A 336 -39.45 5.03 -6.36
C ALA A 336 -38.03 4.94 -5.79
N VAL A 337 -37.73 3.84 -5.10
CA VAL A 337 -36.37 3.51 -4.67
C VAL A 337 -35.98 2.22 -5.38
N SER A 338 -35.07 2.33 -6.33
CA SER A 338 -34.46 1.16 -6.94
C SER A 338 -33.35 0.62 -6.03
N MET A 339 -33.37 -0.69 -5.81
CA MET A 339 -32.33 -1.41 -5.08
C MET A 339 -31.71 -2.43 -6.03
N ALA A 340 -30.44 -2.23 -6.37
CA ALA A 340 -29.66 -3.23 -7.07
C ALA A 340 -28.78 -3.96 -6.05
N VAL A 341 -28.93 -5.28 -5.96
CA VAL A 341 -27.99 -6.17 -5.26
C VAL A 341 -27.19 -6.87 -6.33
N GLN A 342 -25.90 -6.55 -6.43
CA GLN A 342 -24.98 -7.35 -7.23
C GLN A 342 -24.08 -8.12 -6.27
N SER A 343 -24.39 -9.40 -6.08
CA SER A 343 -23.50 -10.36 -5.45
C SER A 343 -23.18 -11.42 -6.48
N SER A 344 -21.93 -11.42 -6.94
CA SER A 344 -21.34 -12.60 -7.56
C SER A 344 -19.89 -12.67 -7.09
N ASN A 345 -19.67 -13.53 -6.10
CA ASN A 345 -18.38 -14.02 -5.59
C ASN A 345 -17.39 -12.97 -5.05
N TRP A 346 -17.63 -12.51 -3.83
CA TRP A 346 -16.52 -12.21 -2.92
C TRP A 346 -16.25 -13.48 -2.12
N TYR A 347 -15.07 -14.08 -2.28
CA TYR A 347 -14.66 -15.27 -1.54
C TYR A 347 -14.58 -14.93 -0.04
N SER A 348 -15.66 -15.17 0.68
CA SER A 348 -15.63 -15.26 2.13
C SER A 348 -15.27 -16.67 2.54
N LEU A 349 -13.98 -16.85 2.84
CA LEU A 349 -13.55 -17.99 3.64
C LEU A 349 -14.18 -17.82 5.03
N HIS A 350 -15.07 -18.76 5.34
CA HIS A 350 -15.81 -18.83 6.59
C HIS A 350 -14.86 -18.82 7.80
N PRO A 351 -15.31 -18.31 8.96
CA PRO A 351 -14.69 -18.69 10.22
C PRO A 351 -15.03 -20.17 10.47
N ALA A 352 -14.02 -21.02 10.54
CA ALA A 352 -14.16 -22.33 11.19
C ALA A 352 -13.95 -22.11 12.69
N ASP A 353 -14.80 -22.78 13.46
CA ASP A 353 -14.92 -22.75 14.93
C ASP A 353 -13.59 -22.85 15.70
#